data_AF-A0A1M4YJS8-F1
#
_entry.id   AF-A0A1M4YJS8-F1
#
_cell.length_a   1.000
_cell.length_b   1.000
_cell.length_c   1.000
_cell.angle_alpha   90.00
_cell.angle_beta   90.00
_cell.angle_gamma   90.00
#
_symmetry.space_group_name_H-M   'P 1'
#
loop_
_entity.id
_entity.type
_entity.pdbx_description
1 polymer ?
#
loop_
_entity_poly.entity_id
_entity_poly.type
_entity_poly.pdbx_seq_one_letter_code
_entity_poly.pdbx_strand_id
1 'polypeptide(L)'
;MDPMWGGIFLEKALHLSCRRGRSGPELHRELRLLWREATRKSHCAPEAPDADVGLLVCRWPREHPLSACPSFLFYCGLPPEGPRPYRAVFNSRKTRSTPRAAPWVRALRNALAHHENRPGVWLGSFGTPTYDLVTCHALSLEKPCIVVAPPHRSLSFREAYRAYGPDRPPRALLSCLPGRSVCPPARAMQCRDRLLAALADQWVLLEIRRGGTLEQALRDELRLRPRPAELWMPAREDAASGGGAALQSEFPHCIRDRYQAGASSRPEPPERASPPAIPSHPAADLPWDDHLYHYTRSRPGPWPGQSVCEWARDLLEDAPWADHTALDTLLRILREGRLRGSSRLIRGGHCVVSWTAVPPGELARITRWHPGLIRWTFEPYGIAVRRPALKALGVRPAIYAHPGHYETLRERDRYRFQVHDPPERSWKIEREWRLMGDLDLGGLSPDDWFAIVPTKEEADRLRRHLTRPVSVIPLCGE
;
A
#
# COMPACT_ATOMS: atom_id res chain seq x y z
N MET A 1 2.76 30.35 -3.81
CA MET A 1 1.94 29.73 -4.86
C MET A 1 0.84 30.72 -5.14
N ASP A 2 0.57 31.03 -6.40
CA ASP A 2 -0.40 32.07 -6.78
C ASP A 2 -1.47 31.40 -7.66
N PRO A 3 -2.76 31.38 -7.26
CA PRO A 3 -3.83 30.83 -8.07
C PRO A 3 -4.15 31.79 -9.23
N MET A 4 -3.86 31.39 -10.47
CA MET A 4 -4.25 32.15 -11.66
C MET A 4 -4.99 31.21 -12.63
N TRP A 5 -6.21 31.60 -13.02
CA TRP A 5 -7.01 30.83 -13.97
C TRP A 5 -7.60 31.67 -15.08
N GLY A 6 -7.66 31.05 -16.26
CA GLY A 6 -8.70 31.21 -17.27
C GLY A 6 -8.98 29.82 -17.84
N GLY A 7 -10.26 29.42 -18.00
CA GLY A 7 -10.68 28.04 -18.30
C GLY A 7 -9.98 27.42 -19.53
N ILE A 8 -9.71 28.24 -20.56
CA ILE A 8 -9.03 27.84 -21.80
C ILE A 8 -7.62 27.30 -21.53
N PHE A 9 -6.87 27.88 -20.59
CA PHE A 9 -5.52 27.38 -20.29
C PHE A 9 -5.57 26.02 -19.61
N LEU A 10 -6.50 25.83 -18.66
CA LEU A 10 -6.68 24.56 -17.96
C LEU A 10 -7.03 23.45 -18.96
N GLU A 11 -8.00 23.70 -19.84
CA GLU A 11 -8.42 22.74 -20.86
C GLU A 11 -7.28 22.39 -21.81
N LYS A 12 -6.54 23.39 -22.31
CA LYS A 12 -5.37 23.12 -23.18
C LYS A 12 -4.29 22.35 -22.43
N ALA A 13 -4.03 22.68 -21.16
CA ALA A 13 -3.04 21.98 -20.36
C ALA A 13 -3.43 20.52 -20.09
N LEU A 14 -4.70 20.27 -19.75
CA LEU A 14 -5.27 18.94 -19.59
C LEU A 14 -5.19 18.16 -20.92
N HIS A 15 -5.61 18.76 -22.03
CA HIS A 15 -5.55 18.16 -23.37
C HIS A 15 -4.12 17.76 -23.75
N LEU A 16 -3.16 18.65 -23.55
CA LEU A 16 -1.74 18.37 -23.80
C LEU A 16 -1.24 17.20 -22.94
N SER A 17 -1.64 17.14 -21.67
CA SER A 17 -1.22 16.07 -20.76
C SER A 17 -1.80 14.69 -21.11
N CYS A 18 -2.90 14.65 -21.86
CA CYS A 18 -3.57 13.41 -22.27
C CYS A 18 -3.06 12.84 -23.60
N ARG A 19 -2.30 13.62 -24.41
CA ARG A 19 -1.81 13.15 -25.72
C ARG A 19 -0.74 12.07 -25.58
N ARG A 20 -0.98 10.90 -26.18
CA ARG A 20 -0.01 9.80 -26.26
C ARG A 20 1.18 10.19 -27.14
N GLY A 21 2.37 9.69 -26.81
CA GLY A 21 3.58 9.79 -27.64
C GLY A 21 4.50 10.98 -27.37
N ARG A 22 4.21 11.82 -26.38
CA ARG A 22 5.09 12.95 -26.02
C ARG A 22 5.97 12.62 -24.84
N SER A 23 7.21 13.11 -24.90
CA SER A 23 8.14 13.07 -23.78
C SER A 23 7.77 14.14 -22.73
N GLY A 24 8.13 13.89 -21.47
CA GLY A 24 7.94 14.86 -20.38
C GLY A 24 8.52 16.26 -20.68
N PRO A 25 9.73 16.39 -21.26
CA PRO A 25 10.30 17.68 -21.64
C PRO A 25 9.50 18.45 -22.71
N GLU A 26 8.92 17.77 -23.70
CA GLU A 26 8.08 18.41 -24.73
C GLU A 26 6.78 18.93 -24.13
N LEU A 27 6.11 18.11 -23.32
CA LEU A 27 4.90 18.52 -22.60
C LEU A 27 5.16 19.74 -21.71
N HIS A 28 6.28 19.75 -20.98
CA HIS A 28 6.70 20.89 -20.17
C HIS A 28 6.93 22.16 -21.01
N ARG A 29 7.61 22.04 -22.16
CA ARG A 29 7.87 23.16 -23.06
C ARG A 29 6.57 23.77 -23.57
N GLU A 30 5.62 22.95 -23.98
CA GLU A 30 4.33 23.43 -24.49
C GLU A 30 3.43 24.01 -23.40
N LEU A 31 3.37 23.40 -22.22
CA LEU A 31 2.66 23.96 -21.08
C LEU A 31 3.25 25.33 -20.69
N ARG A 32 4.57 25.50 -20.77
CA ARG A 32 5.22 26.81 -20.62
C ARG A 32 4.86 27.80 -21.72
N LEU A 33 4.73 27.37 -22.97
CA LEU A 33 4.32 28.24 -24.08
C LEU A 33 2.86 28.69 -23.93
N LEU A 34 1.96 27.76 -23.64
CA LEU A 34 0.55 28.05 -23.33
C LEU A 34 0.44 29.02 -22.16
N TRP A 35 1.27 28.83 -21.13
CA TRP A 35 1.28 29.72 -19.97
C TRP A 35 1.71 31.13 -20.34
N ARG A 36 2.80 31.26 -21.11
CA ARG A 36 3.30 32.55 -21.64
C ARG A 36 2.30 33.22 -22.58
N GLU A 37 1.49 32.44 -23.29
CA GLU A 37 0.43 32.95 -24.14
C GLU A 37 -0.75 33.46 -23.31
N ALA A 38 -1.20 32.67 -22.32
CA ALA A 38 -2.29 33.04 -21.41
C ALA A 38 -1.94 34.29 -20.58
N THR A 39 -0.72 34.39 -20.05
CA THR A 39 -0.25 35.56 -19.30
C THR A 39 -0.14 36.83 -20.14
N ARG A 40 0.16 36.72 -21.44
CA ARG A 40 0.16 37.87 -22.36
C ARG A 40 -1.24 38.36 -22.74
N LYS A 41 -2.24 37.48 -22.68
CA LYS A 41 -3.64 37.76 -23.08
C LYS A 41 -4.55 38.14 -21.91
N SER A 42 -4.06 38.09 -20.67
CA SER A 42 -4.89 38.26 -19.46
C SER A 42 -5.00 39.73 -19.03
N HIS A 43 -6.14 40.36 -19.35
CA HIS A 43 -6.65 41.58 -18.70
C HIS A 43 -8.01 41.37 -18.01
N CYS A 44 -8.48 40.13 -17.88
CA CYS A 44 -9.79 39.84 -17.28
C CYS A 44 -9.66 38.74 -16.22
N ALA A 45 -10.20 39.01 -15.03
CA ALA A 45 -10.48 37.99 -14.03
C ALA A 45 -11.65 37.12 -14.53
N PRO A 46 -11.52 35.78 -14.56
CA PRO A 46 -12.58 34.92 -15.05
C PRO A 46 -13.39 34.28 -13.92
N GLU A 47 -14.62 33.93 -14.28
CA GLU A 47 -15.54 33.09 -13.51
C GLU A 47 -14.97 31.67 -13.30
N ALA A 48 -15.21 31.12 -12.11
CA ALA A 48 -14.59 29.88 -11.65
C ALA A 48 -15.03 28.67 -12.50
N PRO A 49 -14.11 27.94 -13.16
CA PRO A 49 -14.45 26.68 -13.79
C PRO A 49 -14.83 25.66 -12.71
N ASP A 50 -15.76 24.76 -13.06
CA ASP A 50 -16.23 23.60 -12.29
C ASP A 50 -15.16 23.08 -11.29
N ALA A 51 -15.35 23.45 -10.01
CA ALA A 51 -14.33 23.88 -9.04
C ALA A 51 -13.36 22.82 -8.48
N ASP A 52 -13.26 21.64 -9.11
CA ASP A 52 -12.54 20.51 -8.54
C ASP A 52 -11.07 20.42 -8.97
N VAL A 53 -10.63 21.06 -10.07
CA VAL A 53 -9.24 20.95 -10.55
C VAL A 53 -8.66 22.32 -10.87
N GLY A 54 -7.48 22.61 -10.34
CA GLY A 54 -6.70 23.78 -10.70
C GLY A 54 -5.21 23.47 -10.84
N LEU A 55 -4.42 24.51 -10.80
CA LEU A 55 -2.96 24.50 -10.91
C LEU A 55 -2.39 25.64 -10.07
N LEU A 56 -1.14 25.47 -9.69
CA LEU A 56 -0.36 26.39 -8.91
C LEU A 56 0.88 26.68 -9.70
N VAL A 57 1.25 27.95 -9.82
CA VAL A 57 2.54 28.31 -10.38
C VAL A 57 3.61 28.13 -9.30
N CYS A 58 4.64 27.35 -9.63
CA CYS A 58 5.76 27.04 -8.76
C CYS A 58 7.03 27.70 -9.30
N ARG A 59 7.71 28.45 -8.45
CA ARG A 59 9.02 29.04 -8.76
C ARG A 59 10.09 28.28 -7.99
N TRP A 60 10.82 27.42 -8.69
CA TRP A 60 11.95 26.69 -8.15
C TRP A 60 13.23 27.52 -8.33
N PRO A 61 14.10 27.65 -7.31
CA PRO A 61 15.44 28.21 -7.47
C PRO A 61 16.21 27.53 -8.61
N ARG A 62 17.10 28.24 -9.31
CA ARG A 62 17.85 27.69 -10.46
C ARG A 62 18.61 26.41 -10.11
N GLU A 63 19.22 26.39 -8.93
CA GLU A 63 19.99 25.26 -8.37
C GLU A 63 19.12 24.12 -7.81
N HIS A 64 17.79 24.30 -7.70
CA HIS A 64 16.93 23.29 -7.09
C HIS A 64 16.76 22.07 -8.02
N PRO A 65 16.83 20.82 -7.51
CA PRO A 65 16.55 19.62 -8.31
C PRO A 65 15.19 19.58 -9.06
N LEU A 66 14.23 20.42 -8.67
CA LEU A 66 12.93 20.58 -9.32
C LEU A 66 12.93 21.67 -10.41
N SER A 67 14.03 22.39 -10.64
CA SER A 67 14.14 23.41 -11.71
C SER A 67 13.98 22.80 -13.11
N ALA A 68 14.32 21.51 -13.25
CA ALA A 68 14.10 20.70 -14.45
C ALA A 68 12.65 20.15 -14.56
N CYS A 69 11.84 20.28 -13.52
CA CYS A 69 10.43 19.84 -13.50
C CYS A 69 9.49 20.97 -13.96
N PRO A 70 8.22 20.66 -14.23
CA PRO A 70 7.16 21.64 -14.35
C PRO A 70 7.22 22.74 -13.30
N SER A 71 7.14 23.99 -13.77
CA SER A 71 7.00 25.19 -12.91
C SER A 71 5.55 25.38 -12.48
N PHE A 72 4.82 24.27 -12.40
CA PHE A 72 3.44 24.23 -12.03
C PHE A 72 3.08 22.88 -11.40
N LEU A 73 2.08 22.90 -10.52
CA LEU A 73 1.47 21.71 -9.93
C LEU A 73 -0.01 21.76 -10.19
N PHE A 74 -0.60 20.65 -10.63
CA PHE A 74 -2.04 20.50 -10.66
C PHE A 74 -2.55 20.19 -9.25
N TYR A 75 -3.72 20.71 -8.92
CA TYR A 75 -4.42 20.34 -7.69
C TYR A 75 -5.84 19.90 -7.98
N CYS A 76 -6.35 18.97 -7.17
CA CYS A 76 -7.76 18.58 -7.16
C CYS A 76 -8.33 18.83 -5.76
N GLY A 77 -9.54 19.36 -5.64
CA GLY A 77 -10.16 19.77 -4.38
C GLY A 77 -9.96 21.26 -4.09
N LEU A 78 -9.95 21.62 -2.81
CA LEU A 78 -9.76 23.02 -2.39
C LEU A 78 -8.34 23.51 -2.72
N PRO A 79 -8.15 24.81 -3.00
CA PRO A 79 -6.83 25.39 -3.09
C PRO A 79 -6.00 25.01 -1.85
N PRO A 80 -4.71 24.65 -2.01
CA PRO A 80 -3.83 24.24 -0.92
C PRO A 80 -3.35 25.45 -0.10
N GLU A 81 -4.31 26.25 0.34
CA GLU A 81 -4.19 27.30 1.32
C GLU A 81 -4.66 26.74 2.65
N GLY A 82 -3.99 27.09 3.74
CA GLY A 82 -4.33 26.60 5.06
C GLY A 82 -3.40 27.18 6.13
N PRO A 83 -3.73 26.94 7.41
CA PRO A 83 -2.90 27.38 8.52
C PRO A 83 -1.53 26.72 8.40
N ARG A 84 -0.48 27.54 8.37
CA ARG A 84 0.88 27.05 8.52
C ARG A 84 1.11 26.64 9.99
N PRO A 85 2.06 25.73 10.26
CA PRO A 85 3.01 25.12 9.32
C PRO A 85 2.45 23.92 8.55
N TYR A 86 2.99 23.70 7.34
CA TYR A 86 2.82 22.45 6.60
C TYR A 86 3.82 21.41 7.09
N ARG A 87 3.34 20.23 7.51
CA ARG A 87 4.15 19.22 8.19
C ARG A 87 4.20 17.93 7.38
N ALA A 88 5.40 17.43 7.08
CA ALA A 88 5.59 16.18 6.36
C ALA A 88 6.40 15.18 7.20
N VAL A 89 6.05 13.90 7.10
CA VAL A 89 6.83 12.81 7.68
C VAL A 89 7.61 12.10 6.58
N PHE A 90 8.90 11.88 6.82
CA PHE A 90 9.79 11.19 5.90
C PHE A 90 10.32 9.91 6.54
N ASN A 91 10.22 8.83 5.77
CA ASN A 91 10.79 7.53 6.11
C ASN A 91 11.30 6.89 4.82
N SER A 92 12.50 6.32 4.85
CA SER A 92 12.97 5.58 3.69
C SER A 92 12.12 4.35 3.45
N ARG A 93 12.07 3.89 2.19
CA ARG A 93 11.24 2.75 1.79
C ARG A 93 11.48 1.56 2.72
N LYS A 94 10.44 1.16 3.43
CA LYS A 94 10.42 -0.06 4.24
C LYS A 94 9.97 -1.24 3.40
N THR A 95 10.20 -2.43 3.95
CA THR A 95 9.60 -3.65 3.40
C THR A 95 8.08 -3.48 3.31
N ARG A 96 7.43 -4.23 2.43
CA ARG A 96 5.96 -4.16 2.33
C ARG A 96 5.29 -4.62 3.62
N SER A 97 5.92 -5.58 4.32
CA SER A 97 5.47 -5.99 5.65
C SER A 97 5.67 -4.85 6.64
N THR A 98 4.59 -4.47 7.32
CA THR A 98 4.58 -3.35 8.27
C THR A 98 4.04 -3.88 9.60
N PRO A 99 4.84 -4.61 10.39
CA PRO A 99 4.38 -5.09 11.68
C PRO A 99 4.19 -3.90 12.63
N ARG A 100 3.16 -3.94 13.48
CA ARG A 100 2.80 -2.90 14.45
C ARG A 100 3.91 -2.60 15.45
N ALA A 101 4.73 -3.61 15.74
CA ALA A 101 5.87 -3.53 16.65
C ALA A 101 7.15 -2.99 16.00
N ALA A 102 7.15 -2.78 14.67
CA ALA A 102 8.30 -2.24 13.97
C ALA A 102 8.76 -0.92 14.62
N PRO A 103 10.08 -0.74 14.87
CA PRO A 103 10.58 0.46 15.53
C PRO A 103 10.11 1.77 14.88
N TRP A 104 10.07 1.82 13.55
CA TRP A 104 9.62 3.02 12.83
C TRP A 104 8.10 3.26 12.93
N VAL A 105 7.27 2.22 13.08
CA VAL A 105 5.83 2.37 13.30
C VAL A 105 5.57 2.93 14.70
N ARG A 106 6.29 2.44 15.71
CA ARG A 106 6.23 2.98 17.08
C ARG A 106 6.71 4.44 17.14
N ALA A 107 7.84 4.75 16.48
CA ALA A 107 8.33 6.12 16.38
C ALA A 107 7.32 7.04 15.66
N LEU A 108 6.66 6.53 14.61
CA LEU A 108 5.58 7.25 13.93
C LEU A 108 4.40 7.52 14.87
N ARG A 109 3.92 6.53 15.63
CA ARG A 109 2.84 6.72 16.61
C ARG A 109 3.17 7.83 17.61
N ASN A 110 4.38 7.78 18.19
CA ASN A 110 4.84 8.79 19.14
C ASN A 110 4.93 10.19 18.50
N ALA A 111 5.44 10.28 17.27
CA ALA A 111 5.54 11.55 16.55
C ALA A 111 4.15 12.12 16.24
N LEU A 112 3.21 11.29 15.78
CA LEU A 112 1.84 11.71 15.49
C LEU A 112 1.13 12.22 16.75
N ALA A 113 1.19 11.47 17.85
CA ALA A 113 0.64 11.89 19.14
C ALA A 113 1.23 13.22 19.64
N HIS A 114 2.54 13.42 19.44
CA HIS A 114 3.22 14.68 19.81
C HIS A 114 2.75 15.90 19.01
N HIS A 115 2.36 15.70 17.75
CA HIS A 115 1.91 16.76 16.86
C HIS A 115 0.38 16.88 16.73
N GLU A 116 -0.39 15.99 17.36
CA GLU A 116 -1.85 15.89 17.23
C GLU A 116 -2.58 17.21 17.55
N ASN A 117 -2.16 17.87 18.63
CA ASN A 117 -2.78 19.12 19.11
C ASN A 117 -2.11 20.39 18.55
N ARG A 118 -1.14 20.26 17.65
CA ARG A 118 -0.46 21.42 17.07
C ARG A 118 -1.24 21.93 15.87
N PRO A 119 -1.37 23.27 15.70
CA PRO A 119 -1.96 23.83 14.49
C PRO A 119 -1.09 23.51 13.27
N GLY A 120 -1.72 23.38 12.11
CA GLY A 120 -1.03 23.15 10.85
C GLY A 120 -1.82 22.28 9.88
N VAL A 121 -1.18 21.96 8.76
CA VAL A 121 -1.70 21.06 7.73
C VAL A 121 -0.72 19.90 7.55
N TRP A 122 -1.23 18.67 7.52
CA TRP A 122 -0.42 17.51 7.18
C TRP A 122 -0.20 17.42 5.67
N LEU A 123 1.05 17.30 5.26
CA LEU A 123 1.43 16.93 3.89
C LEU A 123 1.65 15.42 3.82
N GLY A 124 0.71 14.75 3.16
CA GLY A 124 0.67 13.30 2.98
C GLY A 124 0.97 12.86 1.55
N SER A 125 0.89 11.56 1.33
CA SER A 125 0.97 10.89 0.04
C SER A 125 0.31 9.51 0.17
N PHE A 126 0.21 8.76 -0.93
CA PHE A 126 -0.11 7.34 -0.89
C PHE A 126 0.91 6.47 -1.62
N GLY A 127 0.78 5.16 -1.45
CA GLY A 127 1.51 4.12 -2.18
C GLY A 127 2.74 3.58 -1.45
N THR A 128 2.99 4.03 -0.22
CA THR A 128 3.92 3.39 0.70
C THR A 128 3.34 3.43 2.12
N PRO A 129 3.61 2.41 2.95
CA PRO A 129 3.07 2.34 4.31
C PRO A 129 3.21 3.63 5.10
N THR A 130 4.39 4.25 5.14
CA THR A 130 4.59 5.50 5.89
C THR A 130 3.65 6.63 5.43
N TYR A 131 3.52 6.83 4.12
CA TYR A 131 2.67 7.91 3.62
C TYR A 131 1.19 7.59 3.79
N ASP A 132 0.81 6.32 3.57
CA ASP A 132 -0.55 5.83 3.80
C ASP A 132 -0.96 6.05 5.28
N LEU A 133 -0.10 5.67 6.22
CA LEU A 133 -0.32 5.83 7.67
C LEU A 133 -0.53 7.31 8.07
N VAL A 134 0.37 8.19 7.65
CA VAL A 134 0.30 9.63 7.99
C VAL A 134 -0.94 10.28 7.40
N THR A 135 -1.24 9.98 6.15
CA THR A 135 -2.39 10.57 5.46
C THR A 135 -3.69 10.09 6.09
N CYS A 136 -3.84 8.78 6.32
CA CYS A 136 -5.04 8.23 6.93
C CYS A 136 -5.23 8.69 8.38
N HIS A 137 -4.15 8.89 9.16
CA HIS A 137 -4.22 9.49 10.48
C HIS A 137 -4.78 10.91 10.46
N ALA A 138 -4.28 11.76 9.54
CA ALA A 138 -4.78 13.11 9.40
C ALA A 138 -6.27 13.14 9.02
N LEU A 139 -6.67 12.27 8.08
CA LEU A 139 -8.07 12.16 7.65
C LEU A 139 -8.99 11.61 8.75
N SER A 140 -8.54 10.64 9.55
CA SER A 140 -9.35 10.07 10.64
C SER A 140 -9.61 11.07 11.77
N LEU A 141 -8.68 12.00 12.00
CA LEU A 141 -8.80 13.06 13.00
C LEU A 141 -9.39 14.36 12.46
N GLU A 142 -9.90 14.36 11.22
CA GLU A 142 -10.45 15.55 10.55
C GLU A 142 -9.45 16.72 10.48
N LYS A 143 -8.14 16.41 10.50
CA LYS A 143 -7.11 17.43 10.38
C LYS A 143 -6.95 17.82 8.91
N PRO A 144 -6.71 19.11 8.61
CA PRO A 144 -6.38 19.53 7.25
C PRO A 144 -5.22 18.70 6.68
N CYS A 145 -5.45 18.08 5.53
CA CYS A 145 -4.46 17.24 4.85
C CYS A 145 -4.37 17.59 3.36
N ILE A 146 -3.16 17.82 2.87
CA ILE A 146 -2.85 17.96 1.44
C ILE A 146 -2.02 16.75 1.03
N VAL A 147 -2.43 16.07 -0.02
CA VAL A 147 -1.78 14.85 -0.51
C VAL A 147 -0.94 15.19 -1.73
N VAL A 148 0.34 14.87 -1.74
CA VAL A 148 1.20 14.96 -2.93
C VAL A 148 1.33 13.56 -3.52
N ALA A 149 0.76 13.33 -4.70
CA ALA A 149 0.79 12.02 -5.35
C ALA A 149 1.59 12.02 -6.66
N PRO A 150 2.30 10.93 -6.96
CA PRO A 150 2.81 10.73 -8.31
C PRO A 150 1.62 10.60 -9.28
N PRO A 151 1.79 10.96 -10.56
CA PRO A 151 0.70 10.85 -11.53
C PRO A 151 0.25 9.39 -11.68
N HIS A 152 -1.06 9.15 -11.62
CA HIS A 152 -1.62 7.80 -11.61
C HIS A 152 -1.51 7.14 -13.00
N ARG A 153 -1.32 5.82 -13.07
CA ARG A 153 -1.11 5.12 -14.36
C ARG A 153 -2.41 4.83 -15.13
N SER A 154 -3.48 4.50 -14.42
CA SER A 154 -4.75 4.07 -15.01
C SER A 154 -5.89 5.06 -14.76
N LEU A 155 -6.04 5.54 -13.52
CA LEU A 155 -7.01 6.56 -13.13
C LEU A 155 -6.68 7.96 -13.66
N SER A 156 -7.72 8.72 -13.96
CA SER A 156 -7.69 10.17 -14.07
C SER A 156 -7.38 10.82 -12.72
N PHE A 157 -7.01 12.10 -12.74
CA PHE A 157 -6.69 12.83 -11.52
C PHE A 157 -7.88 12.98 -10.56
N ARG A 158 -9.10 13.18 -11.08
CA ARG A 158 -10.33 13.24 -10.27
C ARG A 158 -10.66 11.87 -9.65
N GLU A 159 -10.52 10.79 -10.41
CA GLU A 159 -10.70 9.43 -9.89
C GLU A 159 -9.67 9.11 -8.81
N ALA A 160 -8.41 9.51 -9.00
CA ALA A 160 -7.36 9.36 -7.99
C ALA A 160 -7.70 10.16 -6.73
N TYR A 161 -8.17 11.40 -6.86
CA TYR A 161 -8.62 12.22 -5.72
C TYR A 161 -9.72 11.53 -4.91
N ARG A 162 -10.77 11.05 -5.59
CA ARG A 162 -11.87 10.32 -4.95
C ARG A 162 -11.42 9.00 -4.31
N ALA A 163 -10.46 8.32 -4.93
CA ALA A 163 -9.92 7.06 -4.40
C ALA A 163 -9.10 7.24 -3.10
N TYR A 164 -8.58 8.45 -2.83
CA TYR A 164 -7.71 8.73 -1.68
C TYR A 164 -8.44 9.09 -0.39
N GLY A 165 -9.75 8.87 -0.33
CA GLY A 165 -10.57 9.08 0.87
C GLY A 165 -12.05 9.05 0.48
N PRO A 166 -12.63 7.87 0.22
CA PRO A 166 -14.00 7.76 -0.28
C PRO A 166 -15.02 8.40 0.68
N ASP A 167 -14.79 8.27 1.99
CA ASP A 167 -15.65 8.85 3.02
C ASP A 167 -15.30 10.31 3.31
N ARG A 168 -14.00 10.63 3.25
CA ARG A 168 -13.44 11.95 3.58
C ARG A 168 -12.20 12.22 2.71
N PRO A 169 -12.34 12.92 1.58
CA PRO A 169 -11.20 13.19 0.70
C PRO A 169 -10.25 14.19 1.36
N PRO A 170 -8.95 14.19 0.97
CA PRO A 170 -8.03 15.22 1.43
C PRO A 170 -8.51 16.61 0.96
N ARG A 171 -8.04 17.66 1.65
CA ARG A 171 -8.33 19.05 1.29
C ARG A 171 -7.93 19.32 -0.16
N ALA A 172 -6.74 18.87 -0.53
CA ALA A 172 -6.23 18.96 -1.89
C ALA A 172 -5.38 17.73 -2.23
N LEU A 173 -5.44 17.28 -3.48
CA LEU A 173 -4.47 16.38 -4.08
C LEU A 173 -3.59 17.17 -5.05
N LEU A 174 -2.27 17.16 -4.85
CA LEU A 174 -1.28 17.79 -5.70
C LEU A 174 -0.56 16.76 -6.56
N SER A 175 -0.35 17.07 -7.84
CA SER A 175 0.53 16.30 -8.70
C SER A 175 1.22 17.17 -9.75
N CYS A 176 2.39 16.75 -10.22
CA CYS A 176 3.09 17.45 -11.30
C CYS A 176 2.43 17.23 -12.68
N LEU A 177 1.55 16.23 -12.81
CA LEU A 177 0.75 15.96 -14.01
C LEU A 177 -0.67 15.52 -13.60
N PRO A 178 -1.73 15.95 -14.31
CA PRO A 178 -3.12 15.64 -13.98
C PRO A 178 -3.58 14.32 -14.62
N GLY A 179 -2.66 13.43 -14.98
CA GLY A 179 -2.96 12.27 -15.82
C GLY A 179 -1.87 11.22 -15.79
N ARG A 180 -1.77 10.45 -16.88
CA ARG A 180 -0.83 9.32 -16.95
C ARG A 180 0.61 9.79 -16.81
N SER A 181 1.34 9.19 -15.87
CA SER A 181 2.76 9.48 -15.70
C SER A 181 3.53 9.17 -16.99
N VAL A 182 4.16 10.20 -17.55
CA VAL A 182 5.15 10.07 -18.64
C VAL A 182 6.53 9.69 -18.07
N CYS A 183 6.75 9.94 -16.77
CA CYS A 183 8.00 9.61 -16.09
C CYS A 183 8.08 8.11 -15.74
N PRO A 184 9.28 7.51 -15.78
CA PRO A 184 9.52 6.20 -15.19
C PRO A 184 9.05 6.17 -13.72
N PRO A 185 8.51 5.03 -13.24
CA PRO A 185 7.93 4.94 -11.89
C PRO A 185 8.90 5.35 -10.78
N ALA A 186 10.17 4.96 -10.90
CA ALA A 186 11.20 5.34 -9.95
C ALA A 186 11.37 6.87 -9.87
N ARG A 187 11.41 7.55 -11.02
CA ARG A 187 11.51 9.01 -11.10
C ARG A 187 10.27 9.71 -10.56
N ALA A 188 9.07 9.20 -10.86
CA ALA A 188 7.82 9.78 -10.33
C ALA A 188 7.80 9.77 -8.80
N MET A 189 8.26 8.69 -8.17
CA MET A 189 8.38 8.60 -6.70
C MET A 189 9.42 9.59 -6.15
N GLN A 190 10.56 9.76 -6.82
CA GLN A 190 11.57 10.74 -6.40
C GLN A 190 11.06 12.19 -6.53
N CYS A 191 10.33 12.49 -7.61
CA CYS A 191 9.70 13.80 -7.80
C CYS A 191 8.68 14.08 -6.69
N ARG A 192 7.87 13.09 -6.32
CA ARG A 192 6.95 13.22 -5.18
C ARG A 192 7.70 13.54 -3.89
N ASP A 193 8.76 12.80 -3.56
CA ASP A 193 9.51 12.99 -2.32
C ASP A 193 10.16 14.39 -2.28
N ARG A 194 10.72 14.86 -3.40
CA ARG A 194 11.25 16.23 -3.55
C ARG A 194 10.17 17.30 -3.40
N LEU A 195 8.99 17.09 -3.97
CA LEU A 195 7.87 18.03 -3.85
C LEU A 195 7.37 18.11 -2.40
N LEU A 196 7.23 16.97 -1.72
CA LEU A 196 6.88 16.95 -0.29
C LEU A 196 7.92 17.69 0.54
N ALA A 197 9.22 17.42 0.31
CA ALA A 197 10.30 18.09 1.01
C ALA A 197 10.24 19.61 0.80
N ALA A 198 10.08 20.07 -0.44
CA ALA A 198 10.05 21.48 -0.78
C ALA A 198 8.81 22.22 -0.25
N LEU A 199 7.64 21.57 -0.23
CA LEU A 199 6.38 22.17 0.23
C LEU A 199 6.23 22.22 1.76
N ALA A 200 6.87 21.31 2.50
CA ALA A 200 6.73 21.23 3.95
C ALA A 200 7.53 22.33 4.66
N ASP A 201 6.90 23.04 5.59
CA ASP A 201 7.57 23.99 6.48
C ASP A 201 8.35 23.27 7.59
N GLN A 202 7.88 22.09 7.99
CA GLN A 202 8.44 21.32 9.10
C GLN A 202 8.49 19.83 8.76
N TRP A 203 9.59 19.18 9.16
CA TRP A 203 9.84 17.78 8.87
C TRP A 203 9.86 16.92 10.13
N VAL A 204 9.29 15.73 10.00
CA VAL A 204 9.44 14.63 10.96
C VAL A 204 10.22 13.53 10.26
N LEU A 205 11.43 13.25 10.74
CA LEU A 205 12.32 12.25 10.19
C LEU A 205 12.24 10.98 11.03
N LEU A 206 11.88 9.87 10.39
CA LEU A 206 11.93 8.53 10.98
C LEU A 206 13.24 7.86 10.57
N GLU A 207 13.17 6.72 9.88
CA GLU A 207 14.34 5.91 9.54
C GLU A 207 14.78 6.17 8.08
N ILE A 208 15.79 7.00 7.91
CA ILE A 208 16.32 7.39 6.59
C ILE A 208 17.55 6.54 6.25
N ARG A 209 17.54 5.90 5.08
CA ARG A 209 18.65 5.07 4.59
C ARG A 209 19.83 5.94 4.17
N ARG A 210 21.04 5.61 4.64
CA ARG A 210 22.28 6.29 4.27
C ARG A 210 22.63 6.06 2.79
N GLY A 211 23.05 7.13 2.09
CA GLY A 211 23.23 7.18 0.64
C GLY A 211 21.93 7.02 -0.16
N GLY A 212 20.76 7.08 0.49
CA GLY A 212 19.47 6.86 -0.15
C GLY A 212 19.00 8.05 -0.98
N THR A 213 18.14 7.81 -1.98
CA THR A 213 17.58 8.92 -2.78
C THR A 213 16.74 9.90 -1.95
N LEU A 214 16.04 9.40 -0.92
CA LEU A 214 15.27 10.26 -0.02
C LEU A 214 16.20 11.16 0.81
N GLU A 215 17.28 10.61 1.37
CA GLU A 215 18.29 11.38 2.10
C GLU A 215 18.87 12.50 1.21
N GLN A 216 19.25 12.17 -0.03
CA GLN A 216 19.78 13.16 -0.95
C GLN A 216 18.76 14.27 -1.25
N ALA A 217 17.48 13.92 -1.46
CA ALA A 217 16.43 14.90 -1.68
C ALA A 217 16.24 15.85 -0.47
N LEU A 218 16.28 15.30 0.75
CA LEU A 218 16.19 16.09 1.99
C LEU A 218 17.42 16.98 2.18
N ARG A 219 18.63 16.45 1.92
CA ARG A 219 19.89 17.19 1.98
C ARG A 219 19.90 18.36 1.00
N ASP A 220 19.57 18.11 -0.27
CA ASP A 220 19.50 19.14 -1.30
C ASP A 220 18.55 20.27 -0.88
N GLU A 221 17.40 19.89 -0.32
CA GLU A 221 16.40 20.86 0.12
C GLU A 221 16.85 21.66 1.36
N LEU A 222 17.55 21.06 2.33
CA LEU A 222 18.11 21.77 3.49
C LEU A 222 19.21 22.76 3.11
N ARG A 223 20.07 22.40 2.14
CA ARG A 223 21.13 23.30 1.63
C ARG A 223 20.55 24.55 1.00
N LEU A 224 19.45 24.40 0.26
CA LEU A 224 18.78 25.51 -0.41
C LEU A 224 17.91 26.33 0.56
N ARG A 225 17.22 25.63 1.46
CA ARG A 225 16.20 26.19 2.35
C ARG A 225 16.20 25.47 3.70
N PRO A 226 17.06 25.93 4.63
CA PRO A 226 17.08 25.45 6.01
C PRO A 226 15.69 25.52 6.63
N ARG A 227 15.27 24.46 7.31
CA ARG A 227 13.96 24.44 8.00
C ARG A 227 13.97 23.52 9.22
N PRO A 228 13.05 23.73 10.17
CA PRO A 228 12.97 22.89 11.35
C PRO A 228 12.61 21.44 11.00
N ALA A 229 13.42 20.51 11.48
CA ALA A 229 13.17 19.08 11.41
C ALA A 229 13.34 18.44 12.79
N GLU A 230 12.61 17.37 13.02
CA GLU A 230 12.71 16.56 14.24
C GLU A 230 13.10 15.13 13.84
N LEU A 231 14.16 14.59 14.46
CA LEU A 231 14.58 13.20 14.28
C LEU A 231 13.98 12.35 15.41
N TRP A 232 13.10 11.41 15.05
CA TRP A 232 12.31 10.60 16.00
C TRP A 232 12.80 9.16 16.15
N MET A 233 13.84 8.78 15.41
CA MET A 233 14.46 7.47 15.48
C MET A 233 15.96 7.61 15.74
N PRO A 234 16.55 6.65 16.47
CA PRO A 234 17.94 6.78 16.89
C PRO A 234 18.85 6.79 15.67
N ALA A 235 19.84 7.66 15.71
CA ALA A 235 20.99 7.65 14.84
C ALA A 235 21.74 6.32 14.98
N ARG A 236 21.35 5.31 14.22
CA ARG A 236 22.22 4.15 14.00
C ARG A 236 23.12 4.51 12.84
N GLU A 237 24.42 4.36 12.99
CA GLU A 237 25.37 4.61 11.91
C GLU A 237 25.43 3.48 10.87
N ASP A 238 24.31 2.78 10.64
CA ASP A 238 24.23 1.72 9.65
C ASP A 238 23.68 2.23 8.30
N ALA A 239 23.92 1.45 7.25
CA ALA A 239 23.46 1.81 5.91
C ALA A 239 21.92 1.86 5.81
N ALA A 240 21.18 1.12 6.66
CA ALA A 240 19.73 1.03 6.59
C ALA A 240 19.01 2.25 7.18
N SER A 241 19.62 2.91 8.17
CA SER A 241 18.97 3.92 9.01
C SER A 241 19.83 5.15 9.36
N GLY A 242 21.11 5.17 8.98
CA GLY A 242 22.05 6.26 9.31
C GLY A 242 21.94 7.54 8.51
N GLY A 243 21.00 7.64 7.57
CA GLY A 243 20.78 8.87 6.81
C GLY A 243 20.24 10.02 7.69
N GLY A 244 19.43 9.71 8.71
CA GLY A 244 18.91 10.73 9.64
C GLY A 244 20.02 11.37 10.48
N ALA A 245 20.92 10.53 11.00
CA ALA A 245 22.12 10.95 11.73
C ALA A 245 23.05 11.81 10.86
N ALA A 246 23.29 11.38 9.62
CA ALA A 246 24.13 12.11 8.67
C ALA A 246 23.56 13.50 8.37
N LEU A 247 22.25 13.61 8.15
CA LEU A 247 21.57 14.89 7.97
C LEU A 247 21.67 15.76 9.24
N GLN A 248 21.53 15.17 10.43
CA GLN A 248 21.63 15.92 11.69
C GLN A 248 23.04 16.47 11.92
N SER A 249 24.08 15.68 11.62
CA SER A 249 25.48 16.12 11.71
C SER A 249 25.80 17.23 10.72
N GLU A 250 25.26 17.18 9.49
CA GLU A 250 25.45 18.21 8.47
C GLU A 250 24.63 19.49 8.77
N PHE A 251 23.45 19.36 9.38
CA PHE A 251 22.51 20.47 9.63
C PHE A 251 22.05 20.55 11.11
N PRO A 252 22.95 20.68 12.09
CA PRO A 252 22.61 20.56 13.52
C PRO A 252 21.66 21.65 14.02
N HIS A 253 21.66 22.83 13.38
CA HIS A 253 20.74 23.92 13.72
C HIS A 253 19.31 23.72 13.18
N CYS A 254 19.15 22.84 12.18
CA CYS A 254 17.86 22.54 11.57
C CYS A 254 17.19 21.33 12.23
N ILE A 255 17.98 20.33 12.61
CA ILE A 255 17.47 19.01 13.00
C ILE A 255 17.66 18.79 14.50
N ARG A 256 16.54 18.79 15.24
CA ARG A 256 16.52 18.51 16.67
C ARG A 256 16.29 17.02 16.91
N ASP A 257 17.07 16.44 17.81
CA ASP A 257 16.80 15.09 18.28
C ASP A 257 15.56 15.09 19.18
N ARG A 258 14.64 14.17 18.91
CA ARG A 258 13.44 13.89 19.70
C ARG A 258 13.37 12.44 20.12
N TYR A 259 14.41 11.66 19.84
CA TYR A 259 14.48 10.28 20.24
C TYR A 259 14.39 10.17 21.77
N GLN A 260 13.40 9.42 22.24
CA GLN A 260 13.37 8.94 23.62
C GLN A 260 14.08 7.60 23.64
N ALA A 261 15.19 7.50 24.39
CA ALA A 261 15.90 6.26 24.63
C ALA A 261 15.05 5.29 25.47
N GLY A 262 14.02 4.70 24.86
CA GLY A 262 13.36 3.51 25.38
C GLY A 262 14.17 2.30 24.94
N ALA A 263 14.52 1.43 25.88
CA ALA A 263 15.34 0.22 25.72
C ALA A 263 14.96 -0.58 24.46
N SER A 264 15.57 -0.24 23.33
CA SER A 264 15.41 -0.97 22.07
C SER A 264 16.48 -2.04 22.07
N SER A 265 16.20 -3.18 22.70
CA SER A 265 16.84 -4.42 22.26
C SER A 265 16.62 -4.51 20.75
N ARG A 266 17.72 -4.70 20.01
CA ARG A 266 17.69 -4.89 18.56
C ARG A 266 16.69 -6.02 18.30
N PRO A 267 15.54 -5.76 17.64
CA PRO A 267 14.90 -6.86 16.96
C PRO A 267 15.96 -7.33 15.97
N GLU A 268 16.42 -8.57 16.09
CA GLU A 268 17.27 -9.13 15.06
C GLU A 268 16.60 -8.84 13.72
N PRO A 269 17.37 -8.37 12.71
CA PRO A 269 16.81 -8.15 11.39
C PRO A 269 16.01 -9.42 11.06
N PRO A 270 14.72 -9.31 10.67
CA PRO A 270 13.89 -10.49 10.49
C PRO A 270 14.69 -11.42 9.60
N GLU A 271 15.14 -12.52 10.19
CA GLU A 271 15.90 -13.54 9.49
C GLU A 271 15.12 -13.80 8.21
N ARG A 272 15.80 -13.98 7.07
CA ARG A 272 15.11 -14.34 5.82
C ARG A 272 14.08 -15.38 6.20
N ALA A 273 12.79 -15.00 6.15
CA ALA A 273 11.78 -15.70 6.93
C ALA A 273 11.97 -17.18 6.65
N SER A 274 12.34 -17.96 7.67
CA SER A 274 12.55 -19.38 7.47
C SER A 274 11.30 -19.93 6.80
N PRO A 275 11.44 -20.94 5.92
CA PRO A 275 10.28 -21.63 5.40
C PRO A 275 9.34 -21.93 6.57
N PRO A 276 8.04 -21.66 6.45
CA PRO A 276 7.13 -21.97 7.53
C PRO A 276 7.31 -23.45 7.88
N ALA A 277 7.38 -23.76 9.17
CA ALA A 277 7.49 -25.14 9.62
C ALA A 277 6.22 -25.88 9.17
N ILE A 278 6.37 -26.75 8.18
CA ILE A 278 5.29 -27.58 7.64
C ILE A 278 5.59 -29.02 8.08
N PRO A 279 4.73 -29.64 8.91
CA PRO A 279 4.93 -31.03 9.28
C PRO A 279 4.71 -31.92 8.07
N SER A 280 5.62 -32.88 7.86
CA SER A 280 5.50 -33.88 6.79
C SER A 280 4.31 -34.83 7.01
N HIS A 281 3.90 -35.02 8.28
CA HIS A 281 2.80 -35.88 8.69
C HIS A 281 1.92 -35.13 9.69
N PRO A 282 0.69 -34.74 9.33
CA PRO A 282 -0.25 -34.16 10.28
C PRO A 282 -0.56 -35.18 11.39
N ALA A 283 -0.63 -34.72 12.64
CA ALA A 283 -0.89 -35.60 13.77
C ALA A 283 -2.34 -36.13 13.82
N ALA A 284 -3.28 -35.43 13.19
CA ALA A 284 -4.68 -35.82 13.20
C ALA A 284 -4.99 -36.89 12.12
N ASP A 285 -5.61 -37.99 12.55
CA ASP A 285 -6.17 -39.02 11.68
C ASP A 285 -7.50 -38.54 11.09
N LEU A 286 -7.39 -37.76 10.01
CA LEU A 286 -8.52 -37.20 9.28
C LEU A 286 -8.49 -37.67 7.81
N PRO A 287 -9.66 -37.81 7.16
CA PRO A 287 -9.73 -38.09 5.72
C PRO A 287 -9.36 -36.83 4.93
N TRP A 288 -8.07 -36.48 4.92
CA TRP A 288 -7.53 -35.29 4.29
C TRP A 288 -7.91 -35.22 2.79
N ASP A 289 -7.87 -36.35 2.09
CA ASP A 289 -8.19 -36.42 0.66
C ASP A 289 -9.65 -36.08 0.29
N ASP A 290 -10.56 -36.07 1.27
CA ASP A 290 -11.96 -35.69 1.08
C ASP A 290 -12.19 -34.18 1.10
N HIS A 291 -11.16 -33.39 1.41
CA HIS A 291 -11.26 -31.95 1.59
C HIS A 291 -10.62 -31.18 0.43
N LEU A 292 -10.97 -29.89 0.34
CA LEU A 292 -10.20 -28.88 -0.35
C LEU A 292 -9.77 -27.83 0.68
N TYR A 293 -8.63 -27.20 0.44
CA TYR A 293 -7.98 -26.32 1.40
C TYR A 293 -7.86 -24.90 0.85
N HIS A 294 -8.22 -23.93 1.67
CA HIS A 294 -7.86 -22.53 1.48
C HIS A 294 -6.81 -22.16 2.51
N TYR A 295 -5.53 -22.25 2.13
CA TYR A 295 -4.44 -21.82 2.99
C TYR A 295 -4.40 -20.29 3.05
N THR A 296 -4.48 -19.76 4.27
CA THR A 296 -4.27 -18.34 4.53
C THR A 296 -2.78 -18.02 4.50
N ARG A 297 -2.49 -16.74 4.30
CA ARG A 297 -1.13 -16.25 4.21
C ARG A 297 -1.06 -14.81 4.67
N SER A 298 0.11 -14.42 5.13
CA SER A 298 0.46 -13.07 5.52
C SER A 298 0.15 -12.10 4.37
N ARG A 299 -0.48 -10.98 4.71
CA ARG A 299 -0.96 -9.99 3.75
C ARG A 299 -0.39 -8.60 4.08
N PRO A 300 0.73 -8.21 3.44
CA PRO A 300 1.22 -6.85 3.55
C PRO A 300 0.20 -5.82 3.05
N GLY A 301 -0.18 -4.87 3.91
CA GLY A 301 -1.20 -3.86 3.62
C GLY A 301 -2.64 -4.36 3.87
N PRO A 302 -3.67 -3.63 3.40
CA PRO A 302 -5.06 -3.93 3.74
C PRO A 302 -5.53 -5.32 3.25
N TRP A 303 -6.30 -6.00 4.09
CA TRP A 303 -7.03 -7.23 3.76
C TRP A 303 -8.09 -7.03 2.65
N PRO A 304 -8.61 -8.10 2.00
CA PRO A 304 -9.72 -7.91 1.06
C PRO A 304 -10.92 -7.32 1.80
N GLY A 305 -11.53 -6.27 1.25
CA GLY A 305 -12.65 -5.57 1.88
C GLY A 305 -12.26 -4.61 3.01
N GLN A 306 -10.98 -4.50 3.37
CA GLN A 306 -10.48 -3.46 4.28
C GLN A 306 -9.95 -2.29 3.45
N SER A 307 -10.33 -1.07 3.80
CA SER A 307 -9.77 0.15 3.22
C SER A 307 -8.33 0.37 3.70
N VAL A 308 -7.59 1.21 2.97
CA VAL A 308 -6.23 1.62 3.38
C VAL A 308 -6.27 2.36 4.73
N CYS A 309 -7.30 3.16 4.99
CA CYS A 309 -7.37 3.94 6.23
C CYS A 309 -7.85 3.15 7.43
N GLU A 310 -8.70 2.12 7.26
CA GLU A 310 -8.96 1.15 8.34
C GLU A 310 -7.68 0.40 8.71
N TRP A 311 -6.94 -0.11 7.72
CA TRP A 311 -5.66 -0.77 7.97
C TRP A 311 -4.65 0.15 8.67
N ALA A 312 -4.56 1.40 8.21
CA ALA A 312 -3.67 2.37 8.82
C ALA A 312 -4.05 2.68 10.27
N ARG A 313 -5.35 2.82 10.54
CA ARG A 313 -5.88 3.03 11.88
C ARG A 313 -5.51 1.85 12.79
N ASP A 314 -5.78 0.61 12.36
CA ASP A 314 -5.46 -0.60 13.13
C ASP A 314 -3.98 -0.62 13.53
N LEU A 315 -3.06 -0.25 12.63
CA LEU A 315 -1.63 -0.18 12.93
C LEU A 315 -1.24 0.95 13.89
N LEU A 316 -1.87 2.13 13.74
CA LEU A 316 -1.56 3.31 14.57
C LEU A 316 -2.17 3.23 15.97
N GLU A 317 -3.29 2.54 16.11
CA GLU A 317 -3.96 2.27 17.40
C GLU A 317 -3.39 1.03 18.10
N ASP A 318 -2.39 0.36 17.50
CA ASP A 318 -1.83 -0.91 17.99
C ASP A 318 -2.90 -2.00 18.17
N ALA A 319 -3.88 -2.01 17.28
CA ALA A 319 -4.98 -2.95 17.35
C ALA A 319 -4.42 -4.38 17.36
N PRO A 320 -4.94 -5.26 18.23
CA PRO A 320 -4.58 -6.67 18.20
C PRO A 320 -4.78 -7.23 16.79
N TRP A 321 -3.82 -8.00 16.29
CA TRP A 321 -3.89 -8.68 14.98
C TRP A 321 -3.75 -7.75 13.75
N ALA A 322 -3.30 -6.50 13.94
CA ALA A 322 -2.99 -5.57 12.85
C ALA A 322 -1.71 -5.92 12.05
N ASP A 323 -0.95 -6.93 12.49
CA ASP A 323 0.28 -7.37 11.80
C ASP A 323 -0.02 -8.06 10.45
N HIS A 324 -1.26 -8.50 10.27
CA HIS A 324 -1.75 -9.21 9.08
C HIS A 324 -0.91 -10.46 8.76
N THR A 325 -0.51 -11.18 9.79
CA THR A 325 0.12 -12.51 9.64
C THR A 325 -0.88 -13.52 9.04
N ALA A 326 -0.40 -14.72 8.69
CA ALA A 326 -1.28 -15.80 8.25
C ALA A 326 -2.30 -16.21 9.33
N LEU A 327 -1.89 -16.21 10.60
CA LEU A 327 -2.75 -16.47 11.75
C LEU A 327 -3.78 -15.33 11.94
N ASP A 328 -3.35 -14.07 11.85
CA ASP A 328 -4.25 -12.91 11.95
C ASP A 328 -5.32 -12.97 10.85
N THR A 329 -4.91 -13.34 9.64
CA THR A 329 -5.79 -13.49 8.48
C THR A 329 -6.80 -14.61 8.70
N LEU A 330 -6.37 -15.75 9.25
CA LEU A 330 -7.28 -16.85 9.60
C LEU A 330 -8.26 -16.42 10.69
N LEU A 331 -7.79 -15.78 11.76
CA LEU A 331 -8.67 -15.27 12.82
C LEU A 331 -9.73 -14.32 12.26
N ARG A 332 -9.35 -13.40 11.37
CA ARG A 332 -10.30 -12.49 10.72
C ARG A 332 -11.36 -13.24 9.94
N ILE A 333 -10.96 -14.21 9.10
CA ILE A 333 -11.90 -15.02 8.32
C ILE A 333 -12.89 -15.75 9.24
N LEU A 334 -12.39 -16.35 10.32
CA LEU A 334 -13.22 -17.09 11.28
C LEU A 334 -14.17 -16.17 12.07
N ARG A 335 -13.73 -14.96 12.45
CA ARG A 335 -14.58 -13.97 13.13
C ARG A 335 -15.66 -13.40 12.21
N GLU A 336 -15.33 -13.13 10.95
CA GLU A 336 -16.30 -12.66 9.95
C GLU A 336 -17.21 -13.79 9.45
N GLY A 337 -16.80 -15.05 9.62
CA GLY A 337 -17.47 -16.20 9.03
C GLY A 337 -17.44 -16.17 7.50
N ARG A 338 -16.43 -15.54 6.88
CA ARG A 338 -16.43 -15.27 5.44
C ARG A 338 -15.03 -15.36 4.83
N LEU A 339 -14.88 -16.14 3.76
CA LEU A 339 -13.72 -16.07 2.88
C LEU A 339 -14.05 -15.13 1.72
N ARG A 340 -13.36 -14.00 1.68
CA ARG A 340 -13.55 -13.01 0.62
C ARG A 340 -12.79 -13.41 -0.63
N GLY A 341 -13.48 -13.42 -1.76
CA GLY A 341 -12.87 -13.62 -3.06
C GLY A 341 -11.91 -12.49 -3.39
N SER A 342 -11.01 -12.75 -4.34
CA SER A 342 -10.09 -11.74 -4.84
C SER A 342 -9.94 -11.87 -6.34
N SER A 343 -9.90 -10.73 -7.03
CA SER A 343 -9.54 -10.64 -8.44
C SER A 343 -8.03 -10.49 -8.66
N ARG A 344 -7.27 -10.33 -7.58
CA ARG A 344 -5.82 -10.11 -7.64
C ARG A 344 -5.13 -11.38 -8.12
N LEU A 345 -4.49 -11.30 -9.29
CA LEU A 345 -3.85 -12.39 -10.05
C LEU A 345 -4.81 -13.26 -10.87
N ILE A 346 -6.10 -12.92 -10.92
CA ILE A 346 -7.07 -13.63 -11.75
C ILE A 346 -7.24 -12.89 -13.08
N ARG A 347 -6.97 -13.58 -14.18
CA ARG A 347 -7.14 -13.01 -15.53
C ARG A 347 -8.62 -12.67 -15.74
N GLY A 348 -8.89 -11.48 -16.29
CA GLY A 348 -10.25 -10.96 -16.46
C GLY A 348 -10.82 -10.28 -15.21
N GLY A 349 -10.08 -10.23 -14.09
CA GLY A 349 -10.50 -9.50 -12.91
C GLY A 349 -11.68 -10.14 -12.15
N HIS A 350 -11.97 -11.43 -12.39
CA HIS A 350 -13.02 -12.15 -11.67
C HIS A 350 -12.67 -12.30 -10.20
N CYS A 351 -13.62 -11.98 -9.31
CA CYS A 351 -13.47 -12.19 -7.88
C CYS A 351 -13.70 -13.68 -7.55
N VAL A 352 -12.68 -14.38 -7.05
CA VAL A 352 -12.77 -15.82 -6.75
C VAL A 352 -12.13 -16.18 -5.41
N VAL A 353 -12.62 -17.23 -4.75
CA VAL A 353 -11.88 -17.94 -3.70
C VAL A 353 -11.17 -19.13 -4.35
N SER A 354 -9.83 -19.15 -4.28
CA SER A 354 -9.02 -20.27 -4.71
C SER A 354 -8.87 -21.30 -3.59
N TRP A 355 -8.93 -22.57 -3.98
CA TRP A 355 -8.74 -23.74 -3.14
C TRP A 355 -7.66 -24.63 -3.75
N THR A 356 -7.09 -25.53 -2.97
CA THR A 356 -6.19 -26.58 -3.46
C THR A 356 -6.67 -27.93 -2.95
N ALA A 357 -6.44 -28.98 -3.75
CA ALA A 357 -6.59 -30.37 -3.31
C ALA A 357 -5.29 -30.95 -2.71
N VAL A 358 -4.28 -30.12 -2.41
CA VAL A 358 -3.02 -30.55 -1.79
C VAL A 358 -3.16 -30.51 -0.27
N PRO A 359 -3.07 -31.66 0.42
CA PRO A 359 -3.24 -31.73 1.88
C PRO A 359 -2.04 -31.14 2.63
N PRO A 360 -2.20 -30.82 3.93
CA PRO A 360 -1.14 -30.16 4.71
C PRO A 360 0.19 -30.91 4.71
N GLY A 361 0.18 -32.24 4.76
CA GLY A 361 1.40 -33.08 4.72
C GLY A 361 2.19 -32.97 3.40
N GLU A 362 1.56 -32.48 2.33
CA GLU A 362 2.23 -32.26 1.03
C GLU A 362 2.57 -30.79 0.78
N LEU A 363 2.20 -29.87 1.68
CA LEU A 363 2.30 -28.42 1.46
C LEU A 363 3.75 -27.95 1.25
N ALA A 364 4.71 -28.61 1.91
CA ALA A 364 6.14 -28.31 1.77
C ALA A 364 6.63 -28.46 0.32
N ARG A 365 6.04 -29.37 -0.47
CA ARG A 365 6.43 -29.63 -1.87
C ARG A 365 6.04 -28.50 -2.83
N ILE A 366 5.03 -27.70 -2.47
CA ILE A 366 4.49 -26.63 -3.31
C ILE A 366 4.73 -25.23 -2.72
N THR A 367 5.30 -25.16 -1.51
CA THR A 367 5.62 -23.91 -0.85
C THR A 367 6.90 -23.32 -1.40
N ARG A 368 6.83 -22.09 -1.91
CA ARG A 368 7.98 -21.36 -2.43
C ARG A 368 7.89 -19.88 -2.13
N TRP A 369 9.05 -19.24 -1.98
CA TRP A 369 9.13 -17.80 -1.81
C TRP A 369 8.81 -17.09 -3.12
N HIS A 370 7.88 -16.12 -3.09
CA HIS A 370 7.55 -15.30 -4.24
C HIS A 370 8.12 -13.88 -4.09
N PRO A 371 9.30 -13.57 -4.67
CA PRO A 371 9.98 -12.29 -4.42
C PRO A 371 9.16 -11.07 -4.86
N GLY A 372 8.44 -11.15 -5.99
CA GLY A 372 7.60 -10.04 -6.47
C GLY A 372 6.41 -9.69 -5.56
N LEU A 373 5.97 -10.64 -4.74
CA LEU A 373 4.86 -10.47 -3.79
C LEU A 373 5.35 -10.37 -2.34
N ILE A 374 6.62 -10.71 -2.08
CA ILE A 374 7.28 -10.69 -0.78
C ILE A 374 6.52 -11.54 0.23
N ARG A 375 6.23 -12.79 -0.16
CA ARG A 375 5.52 -13.77 0.67
C ARG A 375 5.74 -15.19 0.17
N TRP A 376 5.44 -16.17 1.03
CA TRP A 376 5.30 -17.56 0.66
C TRP A 376 4.05 -17.80 -0.19
N THR A 377 4.07 -18.80 -1.08
CA THR A 377 2.89 -19.21 -1.86
C THR A 377 1.79 -19.74 -0.93
N PHE A 378 2.21 -20.55 0.05
CA PHE A 378 1.38 -21.15 1.09
C PHE A 378 2.02 -20.96 2.47
N GLU A 379 1.18 -20.79 3.48
CA GLU A 379 1.56 -20.87 4.90
C GLU A 379 0.62 -21.91 5.55
N PRO A 380 1.08 -22.62 6.61
CA PRO A 380 0.38 -23.77 7.22
C PRO A 380 -0.85 -23.38 8.08
N TYR A 381 -1.56 -22.33 7.70
CA TYR A 381 -2.81 -21.87 8.30
C TYR A 381 -3.88 -21.95 7.23
N GLY A 382 -5.11 -22.31 7.57
CA GLY A 382 -6.13 -22.42 6.54
C GLY A 382 -7.47 -22.93 7.00
N ILE A 383 -8.34 -23.16 6.01
CA ILE A 383 -9.67 -23.74 6.18
C ILE A 383 -9.76 -24.94 5.26
N ALA A 384 -10.16 -26.08 5.81
CA ALA A 384 -10.48 -27.29 5.07
C ALA A 384 -12.00 -27.42 4.98
N VAL A 385 -12.53 -27.68 3.78
CA VAL A 385 -13.96 -27.93 3.56
C VAL A 385 -14.12 -29.20 2.74
N ARG A 386 -15.10 -30.04 3.11
CA ARG A 386 -15.43 -31.26 2.37
C ARG A 386 -15.73 -30.94 0.91
N ARG A 387 -15.07 -31.68 0.02
CA ARG A 387 -15.16 -31.47 -1.43
C ARG A 387 -16.60 -31.57 -1.96
N PRO A 388 -17.48 -32.49 -1.49
CA PRO A 388 -18.88 -32.51 -1.91
C PRO A 388 -19.62 -31.22 -1.58
N ALA A 389 -19.44 -30.66 -0.37
CA ALA A 389 -20.08 -29.42 0.06
C ALA A 389 -19.67 -28.24 -0.84
N LEU A 390 -18.37 -28.08 -1.11
CA LEU A 390 -17.89 -27.03 -2.01
C LEU A 390 -18.35 -27.22 -3.46
N LYS A 391 -18.43 -28.46 -3.97
CA LYS A 391 -18.95 -28.73 -5.32
C LYS A 391 -20.41 -28.31 -5.45
N ALA A 392 -21.22 -28.55 -4.41
CA ALA A 392 -22.62 -28.11 -4.35
C ALA A 392 -22.73 -26.58 -4.42
N LEU A 393 -21.78 -25.86 -3.82
CA LEU A 393 -21.67 -24.39 -3.90
C LEU A 393 -21.06 -23.87 -5.23
N GLY A 394 -20.76 -24.75 -6.19
CA GLY A 394 -20.26 -24.34 -7.50
C GLY A 394 -18.73 -24.28 -7.63
N VAL A 395 -17.97 -24.80 -6.65
CA VAL A 395 -16.52 -24.92 -6.79
C VAL A 395 -16.17 -25.88 -7.92
N ARG A 396 -15.24 -25.48 -8.79
CA ARG A 396 -14.81 -26.27 -9.95
C ARG A 396 -13.28 -26.26 -10.10
N PRO A 397 -12.66 -27.29 -10.71
CA PRO A 397 -11.22 -27.30 -10.97
C PRO A 397 -10.80 -26.16 -11.89
N ALA A 398 -9.60 -25.63 -11.66
CA ALA A 398 -8.96 -24.69 -12.56
C ALA A 398 -8.71 -25.32 -13.94
N ILE A 399 -8.78 -24.51 -14.99
CA ILE A 399 -8.52 -24.88 -16.38
C ILE A 399 -7.09 -24.43 -16.70
N TYR A 400 -6.17 -25.38 -16.70
CA TYR A 400 -4.76 -25.16 -17.04
C TYR A 400 -4.56 -25.19 -18.55
N ALA A 401 -4.27 -24.05 -19.17
CA ALA A 401 -4.10 -23.96 -20.62
C ALA A 401 -3.10 -22.86 -21.04
N HIS A 402 -2.65 -22.93 -22.28
CA HIS A 402 -1.79 -21.91 -22.91
C HIS A 402 -2.52 -20.54 -22.93
N PRO A 403 -1.81 -19.40 -22.78
CA PRO A 403 -2.42 -18.05 -22.78
C PRO A 403 -3.39 -17.76 -23.92
N GLY A 404 -3.16 -18.33 -25.10
CA GLY A 404 -4.02 -18.18 -26.29
C GLY A 404 -5.40 -18.82 -26.16
N HIS A 405 -5.58 -19.81 -25.28
CA HIS A 405 -6.87 -20.49 -25.10
C HIS A 405 -7.87 -19.70 -24.25
N TYR A 406 -7.45 -18.60 -23.61
CA TYR A 406 -8.36 -17.85 -22.74
C TYR A 406 -9.58 -17.30 -23.50
N GLU A 407 -9.37 -16.79 -24.72
CA GLU A 407 -10.48 -16.22 -25.49
C GLU A 407 -11.44 -17.28 -26.03
N THR A 408 -10.95 -18.52 -26.21
CA THR A 408 -11.78 -19.64 -26.67
C THR A 408 -12.60 -20.26 -25.54
N LEU A 409 -12.32 -19.94 -24.27
CA LEU A 409 -13.14 -20.37 -23.14
C LEU A 409 -14.47 -19.62 -23.13
N ARG A 410 -15.55 -20.36 -22.84
CA ARG A 410 -16.86 -19.79 -22.53
C ARG A 410 -16.70 -18.78 -21.40
N GLU A 411 -17.37 -17.65 -21.47
CA GLU A 411 -17.23 -16.56 -20.50
C GLU A 411 -17.42 -17.04 -19.06
N ARG A 412 -18.45 -17.87 -18.82
CA ARG A 412 -18.73 -18.48 -17.52
C ARG A 412 -17.61 -19.36 -16.96
N ASP A 413 -16.67 -19.81 -17.78
CA ASP A 413 -15.55 -20.67 -17.38
C ASP A 413 -14.22 -19.89 -17.27
N ARG A 414 -14.17 -18.63 -17.72
CA ARG A 414 -12.94 -17.82 -17.76
C ARG A 414 -12.34 -17.57 -16.37
N TYR A 415 -13.16 -17.51 -15.33
CA TYR A 415 -12.68 -17.38 -13.94
C TYR A 415 -11.83 -18.58 -13.48
N ARG A 416 -11.98 -19.74 -14.12
CA ARG A 416 -11.22 -20.96 -13.83
C ARG A 416 -9.86 -20.99 -14.53
N PHE A 417 -9.62 -20.11 -15.49
CA PHE A 417 -8.40 -20.14 -16.29
C PHE A 417 -7.14 -19.89 -15.46
N GLN A 418 -6.17 -20.79 -15.58
CA GLN A 418 -4.84 -20.66 -15.01
C GLN A 418 -3.81 -20.88 -16.12
N VAL A 419 -2.90 -19.93 -16.29
CA VAL A 419 -1.84 -20.04 -17.31
C VAL A 419 -1.02 -21.28 -17.03
N HIS A 420 -0.84 -22.13 -18.04
CA HIS A 420 0.04 -23.28 -17.98
C HIS A 420 0.94 -23.29 -19.21
N ASP A 421 2.23 -23.06 -18.97
CA ASP A 421 3.25 -22.89 -20.00
C ASP A 421 4.58 -23.49 -19.49
N PRO A 422 4.69 -24.84 -19.46
CA PRO A 422 5.88 -25.51 -18.95
C PRO A 422 7.10 -25.29 -19.87
N PRO A 423 8.34 -25.27 -19.31
CA PRO A 423 8.67 -25.56 -17.92
C PRO A 423 8.50 -24.36 -16.98
N GLU A 424 8.41 -23.14 -17.51
CA GLU A 424 8.45 -21.89 -16.72
C GLU A 424 7.26 -21.73 -15.77
N ARG A 425 6.07 -22.22 -16.18
CA ARG A 425 4.80 -22.03 -15.46
C ARG A 425 4.02 -23.34 -15.33
N SER A 426 4.55 -24.25 -14.51
CA SER A 426 3.85 -25.48 -14.12
C SER A 426 3.08 -25.32 -12.80
N TRP A 427 1.84 -24.85 -12.88
CA TRP A 427 0.95 -24.64 -11.72
C TRP A 427 0.03 -25.83 -11.42
N LYS A 428 0.07 -26.89 -12.24
CA LYS A 428 -0.77 -28.09 -12.06
C LYS A 428 -0.51 -28.81 -10.74
N ILE A 429 0.70 -28.67 -10.19
CA ILE A 429 1.08 -29.25 -8.91
C ILE A 429 0.24 -28.70 -7.74
N GLU A 430 -0.28 -27.48 -7.87
CA GLU A 430 -1.15 -26.88 -6.84
C GLU A 430 -2.58 -27.45 -6.85
N ARG A 431 -2.97 -28.23 -7.88
CA ARG A 431 -4.31 -28.84 -7.99
C ARG A 431 -5.44 -27.86 -7.63
N GLU A 432 -5.42 -26.67 -8.24
CA GLU A 432 -6.26 -25.54 -7.87
C GLU A 432 -7.74 -25.76 -8.25
N TRP A 433 -8.64 -25.32 -7.38
CA TRP A 433 -10.09 -25.20 -7.61
C TRP A 433 -10.53 -23.76 -7.32
N ARG A 434 -11.61 -23.30 -7.95
CA ARG A 434 -12.12 -21.93 -7.76
C ARG A 434 -13.62 -21.91 -7.50
N LEU A 435 -13.99 -21.06 -6.55
CA LEU A 435 -15.35 -20.58 -6.32
C LEU A 435 -15.48 -19.17 -6.91
N MET A 436 -16.56 -18.87 -7.61
CA MET A 436 -16.85 -17.48 -7.99
C MET A 436 -17.42 -16.72 -6.78
N GLY A 437 -16.91 -15.52 -6.50
CA GLY A 437 -17.36 -14.68 -5.40
C GLY A 437 -16.74 -15.05 -4.05
N ASP A 438 -17.42 -14.65 -2.98
CA ASP A 438 -17.08 -14.97 -1.59
C ASP A 438 -17.67 -16.32 -1.17
N LEU A 439 -17.13 -16.93 -0.12
CA LEU A 439 -17.76 -18.03 0.61
C LEU A 439 -18.22 -17.54 1.98
N ASP A 440 -19.50 -17.75 2.29
CA ASP A 440 -20.05 -17.63 3.65
C ASP A 440 -19.89 -18.97 4.39
N LEU A 441 -19.10 -18.98 5.45
CA LEU A 441 -18.87 -20.16 6.29
C LEU A 441 -20.10 -20.49 7.14
N GLY A 442 -20.95 -19.51 7.44
CA GLY A 442 -22.20 -19.73 8.17
C GLY A 442 -23.23 -20.55 7.36
N GLY A 443 -23.06 -20.62 6.04
CA GLY A 443 -23.90 -21.44 5.16
C GLY A 443 -23.45 -22.91 5.03
N LEU A 444 -22.34 -23.30 5.69
CA LEU A 444 -21.84 -24.68 5.70
C LEU A 444 -22.27 -25.40 6.98
N SER A 445 -22.47 -26.71 6.89
CA SER A 445 -22.61 -27.55 8.09
C SER A 445 -21.32 -27.48 8.92
N PRO A 446 -21.39 -27.40 10.26
CA PRO A 446 -20.20 -27.46 11.11
C PRO A 446 -19.34 -28.71 10.90
N ASP A 447 -19.93 -29.81 10.44
CA ASP A 447 -19.22 -31.07 10.16
C ASP A 447 -18.54 -31.09 8.78
N ASP A 448 -18.85 -30.13 7.91
CA ASP A 448 -18.28 -30.06 6.57
C ASP A 448 -16.98 -29.26 6.51
N TRP A 449 -16.56 -28.61 7.60
CA TRP A 449 -15.34 -27.80 7.59
C TRP A 449 -14.66 -27.63 8.95
N PHE A 450 -13.37 -27.31 8.90
CA PHE A 450 -12.58 -26.97 10.08
C PHE A 450 -11.42 -26.05 9.70
N ALA A 451 -10.87 -25.35 10.69
CA ALA A 451 -9.65 -24.57 10.54
C ALA A 451 -8.42 -25.41 10.85
N ILE A 452 -7.29 -25.12 10.18
CA ILE A 452 -6.00 -25.75 10.43
C ILE A 452 -4.98 -24.71 10.85
N VAL A 453 -4.13 -25.08 11.81
CA VAL A 453 -3.01 -24.28 12.31
C VAL A 453 -1.80 -25.17 12.59
N PRO A 454 -0.57 -24.63 12.61
CA PRO A 454 0.64 -25.41 12.89
C PRO A 454 0.63 -26.09 14.26
N THR A 455 0.36 -25.35 15.34
CA THR A 455 0.53 -25.85 16.71
C THR A 455 -0.73 -25.76 17.57
N LYS A 456 -0.74 -26.51 18.67
CA LYS A 456 -1.83 -26.49 19.66
C LYS A 456 -1.97 -25.12 20.33
N GLU A 457 -0.86 -24.45 20.63
CA GLU A 457 -0.86 -23.12 21.25
C GLU A 457 -1.55 -22.08 20.35
N GLU A 458 -1.34 -22.16 19.04
CA GLU A 458 -2.00 -21.29 18.06
C GLU A 458 -3.49 -21.63 17.93
N ALA A 459 -3.86 -22.91 18.01
CA ALA A 459 -5.26 -23.34 18.04
C ALA A 459 -5.98 -22.76 19.27
N ASP A 460 -5.38 -22.89 20.44
CA ASP A 460 -5.91 -22.35 21.70
C ASP A 460 -5.97 -20.82 21.67
N ARG A 461 -4.95 -20.19 21.09
CA ARG A 461 -4.96 -18.74 20.89
C ARG A 461 -6.12 -18.30 20.00
N LEU A 462 -6.40 -18.99 18.89
CA LEU A 462 -7.58 -18.68 18.06
C LEU A 462 -8.88 -18.86 18.85
N ARG A 463 -9.07 -20.00 19.50
CA ARG A 463 -10.30 -20.33 20.25
C ARG A 463 -10.65 -19.25 21.28
N ARG A 464 -9.66 -18.68 21.98
CA ARG A 464 -9.88 -17.57 22.95
C ARG A 464 -10.47 -16.29 22.33
N HIS A 465 -10.35 -16.10 21.03
CA HIS A 465 -10.83 -14.91 20.32
C HIS A 465 -12.06 -15.16 19.42
N LEU A 466 -12.54 -16.41 19.36
CA LEU A 466 -13.73 -16.75 18.60
C LEU A 466 -14.96 -16.71 19.50
N THR A 467 -16.03 -16.10 19.00
CA THR A 467 -17.33 -16.03 19.70
C THR A 467 -18.23 -17.22 19.35
N ARG A 468 -17.90 -17.97 18.29
CA ARG A 468 -18.63 -19.15 17.83
C ARG A 468 -17.71 -20.37 17.91
N PRO A 469 -18.26 -21.55 18.25
CA PRO A 469 -17.47 -22.78 18.23
C PRO A 469 -17.04 -23.08 16.79
N VAL A 470 -15.73 -23.22 16.59
CA VAL A 470 -15.11 -23.64 15.34
C VAL A 470 -14.17 -24.78 15.66
N SER A 471 -14.24 -25.87 14.90
CA SER A 471 -13.23 -26.92 14.97
C SER A 471 -11.90 -26.38 14.44
N VAL A 472 -10.88 -26.34 15.29
CA VAL A 472 -9.53 -25.89 14.95
C VAL A 472 -8.58 -27.06 15.20
N ILE A 473 -7.93 -27.55 14.16
CA ILE A 473 -7.07 -28.74 14.18
C ILE A 473 -5.59 -28.31 14.10
N PRO A 474 -4.76 -28.59 15.12
CA PRO A 474 -3.33 -28.41 15.02
C PRO A 474 -2.72 -29.49 14.11
N LEU A 475 -1.74 -29.10 13.29
CA LEU A 475 -1.06 -30.02 12.38
C LEU A 475 0.03 -30.82 13.08
N CYS A 476 0.70 -30.25 14.09
CA CYS A 476 1.64 -30.95 14.95
C CYS A 476 0.92 -31.47 16.21
N GLY A 477 1.30 -32.68 16.66
CA GLY A 477 0.94 -33.20 17.97
C GLY A 477 1.77 -32.53 19.08
N GLU A 478 1.33 -32.65 20.33
CA GLU A 478 2.11 -32.20 21.50
C GLU A 478 3.46 -32.92 21.64
#